data_AF-A0A967R316-F1
#
_entry.id   AF-A0A967R316-F1
#
_cell.length_a   1.000
_cell.length_b   1.000
_cell.length_c   1.000
_cell.angle_alpha   90.00
_cell.angle_beta   90.00
_cell.angle_gamma   90.00
#
_symmetry.space_group_name_H-M   'P 1'
#
loop_
_entity.id
_entity.type
_entity.pdbx_description
1 polymer ?
#
loop_
_entity_poly.entity_id
_entity_poly.type
_entity_poly.pdbx_seq_one_letter_code
_entity_poly.pdbx_strand_id
1 'polypeptide(L)'
;MVDPGSVEGRPVLAEGREAVIHEWGDGLVLRLMRSPDAGPQVARSTAASESARVAGVRTPRVVDVIEVDGRPAQILERVDGPDMFAHLAANPLRLPRAARQLADVH
;
A
#
# COMPACT_ATOMS: atom_id res chain seq x y z
N MET A 1 9.19 22.71 8.25
CA MET A 1 7.76 22.41 8.01
C MET A 1 7.71 21.80 6.62
N VAL A 2 7.55 20.48 6.54
CA VAL A 2 7.52 19.75 5.25
C VAL A 2 6.20 20.08 4.58
N ASP A 3 6.25 20.51 3.31
CA ASP A 3 5.06 20.73 2.51
C ASP A 3 4.26 19.41 2.43
N PRO A 4 2.99 19.38 2.88
CA PRO A 4 2.17 18.18 2.77
C PRO A 4 1.93 17.74 1.31
N GLY A 5 2.30 18.56 0.31
CA GLY A 5 2.06 18.30 -1.11
C GLY A 5 3.24 17.82 -1.95
N SER A 6 4.45 17.59 -1.40
CA SER A 6 5.63 17.21 -2.20
C SER A 6 6.33 15.93 -1.72
N VAL A 7 6.82 15.12 -2.67
CA VAL A 7 7.73 13.98 -2.42
C VAL A 7 9.21 14.33 -2.57
N GLU A 8 9.54 15.59 -2.82
CA GLU A 8 10.92 16.01 -2.99
C GLU A 8 11.75 15.73 -1.73
N GLY A 9 12.90 15.07 -1.93
CA GLY A 9 13.78 14.65 -0.83
C GLY A 9 13.30 13.42 -0.04
N ARG A 10 12.14 12.84 -0.36
CA ARG A 10 11.65 11.61 0.31
C ARG A 10 12.16 10.34 -0.39
N PRO A 11 12.81 9.40 0.33
CA PRO A 11 13.30 8.16 -0.24
C PRO A 11 12.22 7.35 -0.96
N VAL A 12 12.58 6.81 -2.13
CA VAL A 12 11.78 5.78 -2.81
C VAL A 12 12.04 4.44 -2.15
N LEU A 13 10.98 3.79 -1.67
CA LEU A 13 11.04 2.49 -1.01
C LEU A 13 10.72 1.34 -1.98
N ALA A 14 9.82 1.58 -2.93
CA ALA A 14 9.43 0.60 -3.93
C ALA A 14 8.82 1.26 -5.18
N GLU A 15 8.88 0.56 -6.31
CA GLU A 15 8.29 1.00 -7.56
C GLU A 15 7.47 -0.12 -8.21
N GLY A 16 6.30 0.26 -8.73
CA GLY A 16 5.47 -0.61 -9.55
C GLY A 16 5.03 0.08 -10.84
N ARG A 17 4.24 -0.67 -11.62
CA ARG A 17 3.66 -0.18 -12.89
C ARG A 17 2.76 1.05 -12.69
N GLU A 18 2.03 1.10 -11.58
CA GLU A 18 0.98 2.12 -11.38
C GLU A 18 1.40 3.26 -10.44
N ALA A 19 2.34 3.00 -9.53
CA ALA A 19 2.69 3.91 -8.46
C ALA A 19 4.14 3.75 -8.00
N VAL A 20 4.63 4.78 -7.33
CA VAL A 20 5.90 4.79 -6.58
C VAL A 20 5.56 4.93 -5.10
N ILE A 21 6.24 4.16 -4.24
CA ILE A 21 6.09 4.22 -2.80
C ILE A 21 7.23 5.04 -2.21
N HIS A 22 6.90 6.13 -1.52
CA HIS A 22 7.86 6.97 -0.80
C HIS A 22 7.71 6.81 0.71
N GLU A 23 8.80 7.04 1.44
CA GLU A 23 8.73 7.22 2.89
C GLU A 23 7.94 8.50 3.24
N TRP A 24 7.01 8.41 4.19
CA TRP A 24 6.20 9.57 4.61
C TRP A 24 6.48 10.03 6.04
N GLY A 25 7.15 9.20 6.85
CA GLY A 25 7.43 9.43 8.27
C GLY A 25 6.42 8.72 9.19
N ASP A 26 6.74 8.61 10.48
CA ASP A 26 5.85 8.06 11.53
C ASP A 26 5.25 6.68 11.23
N GLY A 27 6.03 5.81 10.58
CA GLY A 27 5.56 4.48 10.19
C GLY A 27 4.55 4.52 9.04
N LEU A 28 4.55 5.57 8.23
CA LEU A 28 3.69 5.73 7.07
C LEU A 28 4.49 5.73 5.76
N VAL A 29 3.81 5.36 4.69
CA VAL A 29 4.30 5.46 3.32
C VAL A 29 3.30 6.22 2.46
N LEU A 30 3.80 6.92 1.45
CA LEU A 30 2.99 7.56 0.42
C LEU A 30 3.05 6.71 -0.85
N ARG A 31 1.89 6.21 -1.28
CA ARG A 31 1.73 5.61 -2.61
C ARG A 31 1.30 6.69 -3.59
N LEU A 32 2.24 7.18 -4.38
CA LEU A 32 2.01 8.21 -5.39
C LEU A 32 1.72 7.58 -6.75
N MET A 33 0.56 7.88 -7.34
CA MET A 33 0.21 7.34 -8.64
C MET A 33 1.06 7.97 -9.75
N ARG A 34 1.36 7.20 -10.81
CA ARG A 34 2.09 7.72 -11.97
C ARG A 34 1.21 8.59 -12.87
N SER A 35 -0.07 8.26 -12.99
CA SER A 35 -1.03 9.01 -13.82
C SER A 35 -1.87 9.97 -12.96
N PRO A 36 -2.09 11.21 -13.42
CA PRO A 36 -3.01 12.16 -12.77
C PRO A 36 -4.46 11.65 -12.81
N ASP A 37 -4.84 10.89 -13.83
CA ASP A 37 -6.21 10.35 -13.98
C ASP A 37 -6.48 9.11 -13.11
N ALA A 38 -5.56 8.77 -12.19
CA ALA A 38 -5.63 7.54 -11.40
C ALA A 38 -6.61 7.61 -10.21
N GLY A 39 -7.44 8.66 -10.14
CA GLY A 39 -8.45 8.84 -9.08
C GLY A 39 -9.36 7.63 -8.88
N PRO A 40 -9.94 7.03 -9.95
CA PRO A 40 -10.77 5.82 -9.82
C PRO A 40 -10.01 4.61 -9.25
N GLN A 41 -8.72 4.46 -9.56
CA GLN A 41 -7.88 3.39 -9.01
C GLN A 41 -7.64 3.60 -7.52
N VAL A 42 -7.37 4.84 -7.10
CA VAL A 42 -7.20 5.20 -5.68
C VAL A 42 -8.50 5.01 -4.91
N ALA A 43 -9.64 5.45 -5.44
CA ALA A 43 -10.95 5.27 -4.80
C ALA A 43 -11.27 3.78 -4.60
N ARG A 44 -11.11 2.96 -5.65
CA ARG A 44 -11.31 1.51 -5.58
C ARG A 44 -10.37 0.83 -4.57
N SER A 45 -9.09 1.17 -4.60
CA SER A 45 -8.09 0.58 -3.68
C SER A 45 -8.36 0.97 -2.22
N THR A 46 -8.83 2.19 -1.98
CA THR A 46 -9.21 2.67 -0.65
C THR A 46 -10.44 1.92 -0.13
N ALA A 47 -11.49 1.83 -0.94
CA ALA A 47 -12.71 1.11 -0.59
C ALA A 47 -12.45 -0.39 -0.33
N ALA A 48 -11.60 -1.03 -1.15
CA ALA A 48 -11.21 -2.42 -0.96
C ALA A 48 -10.43 -2.62 0.36
N SER A 49 -9.49 -1.72 0.68
CA SER A 49 -8.69 -1.81 1.91
C SER A 49 -9.58 -1.63 3.15
N GLU A 50 -10.50 -0.67 3.15
CA GLU A 50 -11.44 -0.49 4.26
C GLU A 50 -12.38 -1.68 4.42
N SER A 51 -12.89 -2.23 3.31
CA SER A 51 -13.75 -3.42 3.34
C SER A 51 -13.02 -4.64 3.93
N ALA A 52 -11.78 -4.88 3.48
CA ALA A 52 -10.94 -5.95 4.01
C ALA A 52 -10.65 -5.76 5.51
N ARG A 53 -10.37 -4.53 5.95
CA ARG A 53 -10.13 -4.21 7.37
C ARG A 53 -11.37 -4.45 8.23
N VAL A 54 -12.56 -4.05 7.76
CA VAL A 54 -13.84 -4.32 8.45
C VAL A 54 -14.10 -5.82 8.56
N ALA A 55 -13.69 -6.61 7.56
CA ALA A 55 -13.75 -8.07 7.58
C ALA A 55 -12.67 -8.73 8.47
N GLY A 56 -11.82 -7.95 9.16
CA GLY A 56 -10.77 -8.47 10.04
C GLY A 56 -9.51 -8.94 9.30
N VAL A 57 -9.39 -8.67 8.00
CA VAL A 57 -8.19 -8.97 7.22
C VAL A 57 -7.09 -7.99 7.62
N ARG A 58 -5.87 -8.52 7.84
CA ARG A 58 -4.69 -7.71 8.14
C ARG A 58 -4.19 -7.05 6.86
N THR A 59 -4.72 -5.87 6.57
CA THR A 59 -4.31 -4.99 5.48
C THR A 59 -3.78 -3.67 6.05
N PRO A 60 -2.86 -2.97 5.38
CA PRO A 60 -2.44 -1.62 5.80
C PRO A 60 -3.64 -0.69 5.92
N ARG A 61 -3.67 0.14 6.96
CA ARG A 61 -4.69 1.20 7.10
C ARG A 61 -4.42 2.31 6.08
N VAL A 62 -5.48 2.76 5.39
CA VAL A 62 -5.44 4.03 4.64
C VAL A 62 -5.67 5.16 5.62
N VAL A 63 -4.66 6.03 5.78
CA VAL A 63 -4.72 7.19 6.67
C VAL A 63 -5.40 8.36 5.99
N ASP A 64 -5.04 8.62 4.73
CA ASP A 64 -5.58 9.73 3.96
C ASP A 64 -5.40 9.50 2.45
N VAL A 65 -6.15 10.27 1.66
CA VAL A 65 -6.00 10.39 0.21
C VAL A 65 -5.75 11.85 -0.13
N ILE A 66 -4.58 12.13 -0.69
CA ILE A 66 -4.13 13.50 -0.99
C ILE A 66 -3.76 13.62 -2.48
N GLU A 67 -3.49 14.85 -2.91
CA GLU A 67 -2.89 15.14 -4.21
C GLU A 67 -1.46 15.66 -4.01
N VAL A 68 -0.52 15.15 -4.81
CA VAL A 68 0.90 15.53 -4.80
C VAL A 68 1.31 15.78 -6.25
N ASP A 69 1.77 16.99 -6.56
CA ASP A 69 2.15 17.41 -7.91
C ASP A 69 1.09 17.08 -8.99
N GLY A 70 -0.18 17.32 -8.69
CA GLY A 70 -1.29 17.04 -9.61
C GLY A 70 -1.63 15.55 -9.78
N ARG A 71 -1.07 14.67 -8.95
CA ARG A 71 -1.30 13.22 -9.00
C ARG A 71 -1.91 12.72 -7.70
N PRO A 72 -2.92 11.84 -7.76
CA PRO A 72 -3.53 11.29 -6.56
C PRO A 72 -2.56 10.37 -5.82
N ALA A 73 -2.64 10.37 -4.50
CA ALA A 73 -1.79 9.57 -3.62
C ALA A 73 -2.56 9.03 -2.41
N GLN A 74 -2.10 7.91 -1.87
CA GLN A 74 -2.59 7.34 -0.61
C GLN A 74 -1.51 7.40 0.45
N ILE A 75 -1.84 7.90 1.64
CA ILE A 75 -1.00 7.73 2.83
C ILE A 75 -1.46 6.44 3.52
N LEU A 76 -0.52 5.51 3.69
CA LEU A 76 -0.77 4.16 4.18
C LEU A 76 0.11 3.87 5.39
N GLU A 77 -0.37 3.01 6.28
CA GLU A 77 0.49 2.36 7.27
C GLU A 77 1.61 1.57 6.57
N ARG A 78 2.85 1.73 7.04
CA ARG A 78 3.98 0.92 6.60
C ARG A 78 3.91 -0.43 7.28
N VAL A 79 3.92 -1.50 6.49
CA VAL A 79 4.03 -2.87 7.00
C VAL A 79 5.44 -3.38 6.73
N ASP A 80 6.17 -3.67 7.80
CA ASP A 80 7.50 -4.26 7.73
C ASP A 80 7.44 -5.78 7.78
N GLY A 81 8.20 -6.43 6.90
CA GLY A 81 8.30 -7.88 6.84
C GLY A 81 8.83 -8.38 5.49
N PRO A 82 9.20 -9.66 5.40
CA PRO A 82 9.55 -10.26 4.11
C PRO A 82 8.31 -10.31 3.22
N ASP A 83 8.50 -10.24 1.90
CA ASP A 83 7.42 -10.54 0.97
C ASP A 83 6.96 -12.01 1.11
N MET A 84 5.72 -12.26 0.69
CA MET A 84 5.09 -13.58 0.84
C MET A 84 5.88 -14.68 0.13
N PHE A 85 6.48 -14.38 -1.03
CA PHE A 85 7.19 -15.38 -1.81
C PHE A 85 8.49 -15.80 -1.12
N ALA A 86 9.29 -14.83 -0.65
CA ALA A 86 10.47 -15.11 0.17
C ALA A 86 10.09 -15.90 1.44
N HIS A 87 8.98 -15.55 2.09
CA HIS A 87 8.49 -16.25 3.28
C HIS A 87 8.08 -17.71 3.02
N LEU A 88 7.50 -17.99 1.85
CA LEU A 88 7.12 -19.34 1.40
C LEU A 88 8.31 -20.14 0.90
N ALA A 89 9.25 -19.52 0.17
CA ALA A 89 10.47 -20.15 -0.31
C ALA A 89 11.34 -20.65 0.85
N ALA A 90 11.39 -19.89 1.95
CA ALA A 90 12.10 -20.30 3.17
C ALA A 90 11.48 -21.53 3.86
N ASN A 91 10.18 -21.78 3.69
CA ASN A 91 9.52 -22.97 4.22
C ASN A 91 8.22 -23.28 3.43
N PRO A 92 8.28 -24.19 2.44
CA PRO A 92 7.12 -24.55 1.61
C PRO A 92 5.93 -25.13 2.38
N LEU A 93 6.12 -25.68 3.59
CA LEU A 93 5.03 -26.18 4.43
C LEU A 93 4.07 -25.06 4.90
N ARG A 94 4.43 -23.80 4.69
CA ARG A 94 3.56 -22.64 4.97
C ARG A 94 2.52 -22.38 3.87
N LEU A 95 2.69 -22.97 2.69
CA LEU A 95 1.81 -22.74 1.54
C LEU A 95 0.32 -23.04 1.82
N PRO A 96 -0.06 -24.15 2.50
CA PRO A 96 -1.48 -24.41 2.80
C PRO A 96 -2.11 -23.32 3.68
N ARG A 97 -1.34 -22.69 4.57
CA ARG A 97 -1.83 -21.58 5.40
C ARG A 97 -2.09 -20.35 4.54
N ALA A 98 -1.16 -19.98 3.66
CA ALA A 98 -1.32 -18.86 2.74
C ALA A 98 -2.51 -19.08 1.78
N ALA A 99 -2.70 -20.30 1.28
CA ALA A 99 -3.84 -20.67 0.45
C ALA A 99 -5.19 -20.51 1.16
N ARG A 100 -5.28 -20.88 2.45
CA ARG A 100 -6.51 -20.66 3.25
C ARG A 100 -6.79 -19.17 3.44
N GLN A 101 -5.77 -18.37 3.77
CA GLN A 101 -5.93 -16.93 3.92
C GLN A 101 -6.43 -16.26 2.63
N LEU A 102 -6.00 -16.76 1.47
CA LEU A 102 -6.50 -16.30 0.17
C LEU A 102 -7.97 -16.71 -0.04
N ALA A 103 -8.33 -17.95 0.32
CA ALA A 103 -9.71 -18.47 0.20
C ALA A 103 -10.70 -17.75 1.14
N ASP A 104 -10.25 -17.28 2.30
CA ASP A 104 -11.11 -16.53 3.24
C ASP A 104 -11.52 -15.14 2.71
N VAL A 105 -10.83 -14.62 1.69
CA VAL A 105 -11.04 -13.26 1.14
C VAL A 105 -11.48 -13.23 -0.34
N HIS A 106 -11.76 -14.40 -0.95
CA HIS A 106 -12.25 -14.56 -2.33
C HIS A 106 -13.65 -15.18 -2.35
#